data_AF-A0A258BGE2-F1
#
_entry.id   AF-A0A258BGE2-F1
#
_cell.length_a   1.000
_cell.length_b   1.000
_cell.length_c   1.000
_cell.angle_alpha   90.00
_cell.angle_beta   90.00
_cell.angle_gamma   90.00
#
_symmetry.space_group_name_H-M   'P 1'
#
loop_
_entity.id
_entity.type
_entity.pdbx_description
1 polymer ?
#
loop_
_entity_poly.entity_id
_entity_poly.type
_entity_poly.pdbx_seq_one_letter_code
_entity_poly.pdbx_strand_id
1 'polypeptide(L)'
;MSDNNQEIFVKMASGHIDLANTHSKDADYELVAIALSHAAARYCAFMVSQSLPPEQMASERDKHIDHLSGQFREFLTQHYDGYVQEKTGT
;
A
#
# COMPACT_ATOMS: atom_id res chain seq x y z
N MET A 1 7.17 15.96 4.97
CA MET A 1 7.88 14.88 5.69
C MET A 1 9.28 15.38 5.98
N SER A 2 9.89 15.11 7.14
CA SER A 2 11.32 15.39 7.30
C SER A 2 12.14 14.42 6.44
N ASP A 3 13.34 14.82 6.02
CA ASP A 3 14.21 14.00 5.16
C ASP A 3 14.46 12.59 5.76
N ASN A 4 14.70 12.53 7.09
CA ASN A 4 14.85 11.27 7.81
C ASN A 4 13.59 10.38 7.76
N ASN A 5 12.39 10.95 7.84
CA ASN A 5 11.16 10.18 7.76
C ASN A 5 10.92 9.66 6.33
N GLN A 6 11.36 10.41 5.31
CA GLN A 6 11.30 9.98 3.92
C GLN A 6 12.23 8.79 3.65
N GLU A 7 13.47 8.83 4.15
CA GLU A 7 14.41 7.72 4.02
C GLU A 7 13.88 6.45 4.69
N ILE A 8 13.33 6.58 5.91
CA ILE A 8 12.73 5.46 6.63
C ILE A 8 11.55 4.88 5.85
N PHE A 9 10.68 5.74 5.31
CA PHE A 9 9.57 5.32 4.46
C PHE A 9 10.03 4.54 3.23
N VAL A 10 11.00 5.08 2.47
CA VAL A 10 11.54 4.41 1.28
C VAL A 10 12.12 3.05 1.65
N LYS A 11 12.91 2.97 2.72
CA LYS A 11 13.49 1.71 3.18
C LYS A 11 12.43 0.66 3.55
N MET A 12 11.36 1.06 4.22
CA MET A 12 10.25 0.16 4.55
C MET A 12 9.53 -0.32 3.29
N ALA A 13 9.20 0.59 2.37
CA ALA A 13 8.56 0.25 1.11
C ALA A 13 9.40 -0.75 0.28
N SER A 14 10.71 -0.50 0.16
CA SER A 14 11.62 -1.43 -0.50
C SER A 14 11.66 -2.81 0.18
N GLY A 15 11.67 -2.86 1.51
CA GLY A 15 11.64 -4.11 2.25
C GLY A 15 10.38 -4.95 1.99
N HIS A 16 9.23 -4.32 1.80
CA HIS A 16 7.99 -5.02 1.40
C HIS A 16 8.10 -5.59 -0.03
N ILE A 17 8.71 -4.84 -0.94
CA ILE A 17 8.94 -5.28 -2.33
C ILE A 17 9.94 -6.44 -2.37
N ASP A 18 11.02 -6.41 -1.60
CA ASP A 18 12.01 -7.50 -1.54
C ASP A 18 11.39 -8.82 -1.05
N LEU A 19 10.47 -8.74 -0.10
CA LEU A 19 9.71 -9.90 0.36
C LEU A 19 8.77 -10.42 -0.74
N ALA A 20 8.03 -9.53 -1.42
CA ALA A 20 7.18 -9.90 -2.54
C ALA A 20 7.99 -10.53 -3.70
N ASN A 21 9.18 -10.00 -3.99
CA ASN A 21 10.11 -10.56 -4.98
C ASN A 21 10.60 -11.94 -4.58
N THR A 22 10.77 -12.19 -3.28
CA THR A 22 11.13 -13.53 -2.78
C THR A 22 9.99 -14.52 -3.00
N HIS A 23 8.75 -14.15 -2.70
CA HIS A 23 7.58 -15.00 -2.96
C HIS A 23 7.35 -15.26 -4.46
N SER A 24 7.67 -14.28 -5.31
CA SER A 24 7.54 -14.40 -6.76
C SER A 24 8.51 -15.40 -7.41
N LYS A 25 9.45 -15.98 -6.64
CA LYS A 25 10.29 -17.08 -7.11
C LYS A 25 9.52 -18.41 -7.18
N ASP A 26 8.48 -18.54 -6.36
CA ASP A 26 7.74 -19.79 -6.16
C ASP A 26 6.25 -19.66 -6.50
N ALA A 27 5.75 -18.45 -6.80
CA ALA A 27 4.35 -18.16 -7.10
C ALA A 27 4.21 -17.09 -8.20
N ASP A 28 3.09 -17.10 -8.92
CA ASP A 28 2.78 -16.11 -9.94
C ASP A 28 2.67 -14.70 -9.35
N TYR A 29 3.15 -13.69 -10.10
CA TYR A 29 3.15 -12.29 -9.67
C TYR A 29 1.75 -11.78 -9.29
N GLU A 30 0.69 -12.27 -9.94
CA GLU A 30 -0.69 -11.92 -9.62
C GLU A 30 -1.09 -12.39 -8.21
N LEU A 31 -0.76 -13.64 -7.86
CA LEU A 31 -1.06 -14.19 -6.54
C LEU A 31 -0.28 -13.44 -5.44
N VAL A 32 0.99 -13.14 -5.69
CA VAL A 32 1.82 -12.36 -4.78
C VAL A 32 1.27 -10.95 -4.59
N ALA A 33 0.83 -10.28 -5.66
CA ALA A 33 0.23 -8.96 -5.59
C ALA A 33 -1.07 -8.96 -4.77
N ILE A 34 -1.97 -9.94 -5.00
CA ILE A 34 -3.20 -10.09 -4.22
C ILE A 34 -2.89 -10.32 -2.73
N ALA A 35 -1.91 -11.18 -2.42
CA ALA A 35 -1.49 -11.44 -1.05
C ALA A 35 -0.92 -10.18 -0.38
N LEU A 36 -0.11 -9.39 -1.09
CA LEU A 36 0.44 -8.13 -0.60
C LEU A 36 -0.67 -7.10 -0.33
N SER A 37 -1.62 -6.93 -1.26
CA SER A 37 -2.77 -6.04 -1.07
C SER A 37 -3.64 -6.45 0.12
N HIS A 38 -3.87 -7.75 0.31
CA HIS A 38 -4.58 -8.26 1.47
C HIS A 38 -3.83 -8.00 2.78
N ALA A 39 -2.50 -8.20 2.80
CA ALA A 39 -1.66 -7.89 3.96
C ALA A 39 -1.68 -6.39 4.30
N ALA A 40 -1.57 -5.52 3.29
CA ALA A 40 -1.66 -4.07 3.46
C ALA A 40 -3.03 -3.67 4.05
N ALA A 41 -4.12 -4.20 3.50
CA ALA A 41 -5.47 -3.93 4.01
C ALA A 41 -5.63 -4.31 5.49
N ARG A 42 -5.10 -5.47 5.90
CA ARG A 42 -5.11 -5.91 7.31
C ARG A 42 -4.32 -4.96 8.22
N TYR A 43 -3.14 -4.53 7.79
CA TYR A 43 -2.32 -3.61 8.56
C TYR A 43 -2.98 -2.22 8.67
N CYS A 44 -3.55 -1.71 7.58
CA CYS A 44 -4.27 -0.44 7.60
C CYS A 44 -5.51 -0.49 8.50
N ALA A 45 -6.28 -1.58 8.47
CA ALA A 45 -7.42 -1.77 9.37
C ALA A 45 -6.98 -1.80 10.85
N PHE A 46 -5.86 -2.48 11.14
CA PHE A 46 -5.24 -2.46 12.48
C PHE A 46 -4.83 -1.03 12.87
N MET A 47 -4.13 -0.30 12.01
CA MET A 47 -3.70 1.08 12.27
C MET A 47 -4.88 2.01 12.58
N VAL A 48 -5.99 1.89 11.84
CA VAL A 48 -7.23 2.64 12.15
C VAL A 48 -7.78 2.26 13.52
N SER A 49 -7.80 0.96 13.85
CA SER A 49 -8.26 0.49 15.17
C SER A 49 -7.41 0.98 16.35
N GLN A 50 -6.17 1.39 16.11
CA GLN A 50 -5.31 2.01 17.13
C GLN A 50 -5.44 3.53 17.19
N SER A 51 -6.06 4.14 16.19
CA SER A 51 -6.16 5.60 16.05
C SER A 51 -7.55 6.13 16.44
N LEU A 52 -8.54 5.26 16.64
CA LEU A 52 -9.92 5.64 16.96
C LEU A 52 -10.39 5.02 18.28
N PRO A 53 -11.26 5.72 19.02
CA PRO A 53 -12.06 5.10 20.06
C PRO A 53 -12.97 3.99 19.49
N PRO A 54 -13.18 2.88 20.21
CA PRO A 54 -14.01 1.76 19.75
C PRO A 54 -15.42 2.16 19.31
N GLU A 55 -16.03 3.14 19.97
CA GLU A 55 -17.36 3.65 19.67
C GLU A 55 -17.46 4.38 18.32
N GLN A 56 -16.34 4.89 17.79
CA GLN A 56 -16.28 5.59 16.50
C GLN A 56 -15.94 4.65 15.33
N MET A 57 -15.47 3.43 15.62
CA MET A 57 -15.02 2.47 14.59
C MET A 57 -16.12 2.16 13.56
N ALA A 58 -17.37 2.02 14.02
CA ALA A 58 -18.49 1.71 13.14
C ALA A 58 -18.94 2.93 12.32
N SER A 59 -19.03 4.11 12.94
CA SER A 59 -19.53 5.32 12.28
C SER A 59 -18.53 5.91 11.29
N GLU A 60 -17.23 5.78 11.55
CA GLU A 60 -16.17 6.32 10.69
C GLU A 60 -15.63 5.28 9.69
N ARG A 61 -16.18 4.06 9.66
CA ARG A 61 -15.69 2.94 8.82
C ARG A 61 -15.48 3.35 7.37
N ASP A 62 -16.52 3.88 6.74
CA ASP A 62 -16.52 4.14 5.30
C ASP A 62 -15.54 5.26 4.95
N LYS A 63 -15.49 6.31 5.77
CA LYS A 63 -14.52 7.40 5.64
C LYS A 63 -13.07 6.90 5.67
N HIS A 64 -12.74 5.97 6.56
CA HIS A 64 -11.38 5.40 6.62
C HIS A 64 -11.08 4.47 5.45
N ILE A 65 -12.05 3.65 5.03
CA ILE A 65 -11.91 2.81 3.83
C ILE A 65 -11.68 3.68 2.59
N ASP A 66 -12.45 4.75 2.41
CA ASP A 66 -12.34 5.67 1.29
C ASP A 66 -10.99 6.40 1.29
N HIS A 67 -10.54 6.86 2.46
CA HIS A 67 -9.24 7.51 2.58
C HIS A 67 -8.09 6.57 2.21
N LEU A 68 -8.06 5.37 2.78
CA LEU A 68 -6.97 4.40 2.57
C LEU A 68 -6.97 3.85 1.14
N SER A 69 -8.14 3.54 0.59
CA SER A 69 -8.26 3.08 -0.80
C SER A 69 -7.95 4.20 -1.80
N GLY A 70 -8.28 5.45 -1.47
CA GLY A 70 -7.86 6.63 -2.23
C GLY A 70 -6.35 6.79 -2.29
N GLN A 71 -5.66 6.70 -1.16
CA GLN A 71 -4.18 6.74 -1.11
C GLN A 71 -3.55 5.61 -1.94
N PHE A 72 -4.06 4.38 -1.81
CA PHE A 72 -3.57 3.27 -2.63
C PHE A 72 -3.78 3.52 -4.12
N ARG A 73 -4.96 4.04 -4.51
CA ARG A 73 -5.26 4.40 -5.90
C ARG A 73 -4.27 5.45 -6.42
N GLU A 74 -3.98 6.49 -5.65
CA GLU A 74 -3.02 7.53 -6.04
C GLU A 74 -1.62 6.95 -6.29
N PHE A 75 -1.09 6.13 -5.38
CA PHE A 75 0.21 5.49 -5.57
C PHE A 75 0.23 4.56 -6.78
N LEU A 76 -0.82 3.75 -6.94
CA LEU A 76 -0.93 2.84 -8.08
C LEU A 76 -0.97 3.60 -9.41
N THR A 77 -1.77 4.67 -9.49
CA THR A 77 -1.84 5.53 -10.69
C THR A 77 -0.48 6.12 -11.02
N GLN A 78 0.23 6.70 -10.05
CA GLN A 78 1.55 7.30 -10.27
C GLN A 78 2.55 6.28 -10.83
N HIS A 79 2.61 5.08 -10.26
CA HIS A 79 3.53 4.04 -10.74
C HIS A 79 3.11 3.49 -12.10
N TYR A 80 1.81 3.29 -12.33
CA TYR A 80 1.29 2.81 -13.59
C TYR A 80 1.58 3.79 -14.72
N ASP A 81 1.33 5.09 -14.51
CA ASP A 81 1.64 6.16 -15.47
C ASP A 81 3.15 6.21 -15.76
N GLY A 82 4.00 6.01 -14.74
CA GLY A 82 5.45 5.90 -14.92
C GLY A 82 5.84 4.73 -15.83
N TYR A 83 5.23 3.55 -15.65
CA TYR A 83 5.45 2.42 -16.56
C TYR A 83 4.90 2.68 -17.97
N VAL A 84 3.75 3.36 -18.10
CA VAL A 84 3.24 3.76 -19.42
C VAL A 84 4.27 4.64 -20.12
N GLN A 85 4.73 5.71 -19.48
CA GLN A 85 5.75 6.62 -20.04
C GLN A 85 7.02 5.87 -20.45
N GLU A 86 7.52 4.97 -19.60
CA GLU A 86 8.71 4.15 -19.90
C GLU A 86 8.50 3.24 -21.12
N LYS A 87 7.31 2.64 -21.25
CA LYS A 87 7.00 1.67 -22.32
C LYS A 87 6.56 2.32 -23.62
N THR A 88 5.96 3.50 -23.59
CA THR A 88 5.39 4.17 -24.78
C THR A 88 6.21 5.37 -25.27
N GLY A 89 7.15 5.88 -24.46
CA GLY A 89 8.01 7.01 -24.85
C GLY A 89 7.26 8.34 -25.02
N THR A 90 6.08 8.46 -24.43
CA THR A 90 5.21 9.67 -24.40
C THR A 90 5.15 10.22 -23.00
#